data_AF-A0A6A1V7D5-F1
#
_entry.id   AF-A0A6A1V7D5-F1
#
_cell.length_a   1.000
_cell.length_b   1.000
_cell.length_c   1.000
_cell.angle_alpha   90.00
_cell.angle_beta   90.00
_cell.angle_gamma   90.00
#
_symmetry.space_group_name_H-M   'P 1'
#
loop_
_entity.id
_entity.type
_entity.pdbx_description
1 polymer ?
#
loop_
_entity_poly.entity_id
_entity_poly.type
_entity_poly.pdbx_seq_one_letter_code
_entity_poly.pdbx_strand_id
1 'polypeptide(L)'
;MEEKKNFWQQEEDLEGFGQAFVVSEERKLNWVDIETLEAYSFELKTLAIKILHLMAKALGMDATDMELFEEGSQSMRMNYYPPCPQPELVIGLNPHTDPIVTNGIYRSIEHRATVNSEKERVSIATFYNPKLDGDMGPAPSLVTPERPALFKRIGVADYFEGLFTRELHGKPNLEAMRIQNEDEKSI
;
A
#
# COMPACT_ATOMS: atom_id res chain seq x y z
N MET A 1 -25.82 8.48 11.83
CA MET A 1 -25.58 7.04 12.04
C MET A 1 -26.37 6.24 11.03
N GLU A 2 -27.68 6.51 10.84
CA GLU A 2 -28.47 5.95 9.71
C GLU A 2 -27.76 6.02 8.36
N GLU A 3 -27.23 7.18 7.95
CA GLU A 3 -26.63 7.32 6.62
C GLU A 3 -25.32 6.53 6.43
N LYS A 4 -24.51 6.37 7.48
CA LYS A 4 -23.28 5.56 7.43
C LYS A 4 -23.57 4.06 7.45
N LYS A 5 -24.73 3.63 7.98
CA LYS A 5 -25.18 2.22 7.95
C LYS A 5 -25.23 1.68 6.52
N ASN A 6 -25.44 2.55 5.54
CA ASN A 6 -25.49 2.18 4.12
C ASN A 6 -24.12 1.83 3.51
N PHE A 7 -23.02 2.12 4.20
CA PHE A 7 -21.66 1.97 3.67
C PHE A 7 -20.77 1.15 4.60
N TRP A 8 -21.31 0.31 5.49
CA TRP A 8 -20.44 -0.59 6.26
C TRP A 8 -19.83 -1.63 5.34
N GLN A 9 -18.54 -1.92 5.56
CA GLN A 9 -17.86 -3.03 4.90
C GLN A 9 -18.68 -4.31 5.11
N GLN A 10 -18.90 -5.05 4.03
CA GLN A 10 -19.53 -6.37 4.07
C GLN A 10 -18.46 -7.44 4.04
N GLU A 11 -18.80 -8.67 4.42
CA GLU A 11 -17.84 -9.77 4.57
C GLU A 11 -17.09 -10.11 3.26
N GLU A 12 -17.68 -9.76 2.11
CA GLU A 12 -17.10 -9.93 0.76
C GLU A 12 -16.70 -8.60 0.09
N ASP A 13 -16.98 -7.45 0.71
CA ASP A 13 -16.73 -6.11 0.16
C ASP A 13 -16.02 -5.22 1.18
N LEU A 14 -14.73 -4.98 0.92
CA LEU A 14 -13.85 -4.20 1.77
C LEU A 14 -13.99 -2.68 1.55
N GLU A 15 -14.88 -2.24 0.66
CA GLU A 15 -15.20 -0.83 0.48
C GLU A 15 -16.13 -0.31 1.58
N GLY A 16 -15.93 0.94 2.01
CA GLY A 16 -16.80 1.61 2.98
C GLY A 16 -16.20 1.89 4.37
N PHE A 17 -17.08 2.12 5.35
CA PHE A 17 -16.76 2.53 6.72
C PHE A 17 -16.51 1.31 7.61
N GLY A 18 -15.25 1.13 8.05
CA GLY A 18 -14.82 0.07 8.96
C GLY A 18 -13.31 0.10 9.22
N GLN A 19 -12.87 -0.42 10.37
CA GLN A 19 -11.48 -0.81 10.63
C GLN A 19 -11.46 -2.25 11.12
N ALA A 20 -10.47 -3.04 10.69
CA ALA A 20 -10.25 -4.41 11.17
C ALA A 20 -9.95 -4.47 12.69
N PHE A 21 -9.63 -3.35 13.36
CA PHE A 21 -9.42 -3.34 14.80
C PHE A 21 -9.92 -2.03 15.45
N VAL A 22 -10.78 -2.20 16.47
CA VAL A 22 -11.36 -1.25 17.43
C VAL A 22 -12.46 -0.31 16.90
N VAL A 23 -13.69 -0.67 17.24
CA VAL A 23 -14.91 0.14 17.11
C VAL A 23 -15.07 1.00 18.35
N SER A 24 -15.32 2.31 18.19
CA SER A 24 -15.94 3.14 19.23
C SER A 24 -17.25 3.70 18.67
N GLU A 25 -18.37 3.39 19.32
CA GLU A 25 -19.75 3.53 18.82
C GLU A 25 -20.24 4.97 18.58
N GLU A 26 -19.45 5.97 18.98
CA GLU A 26 -19.78 7.36 18.80
C GLU A 26 -18.75 8.00 17.87
N ARG A 27 -19.11 8.36 16.61
CA ARG A 27 -18.64 9.62 15.95
C ARG A 27 -19.08 9.82 14.49
N LYS A 28 -19.47 11.07 14.20
CA LYS A 28 -19.89 11.60 12.89
C LYS A 28 -18.66 12.14 12.15
N LEU A 29 -18.49 11.74 10.90
CA LEU A 29 -17.62 12.41 9.91
C LEU A 29 -18.60 13.05 8.93
N ASN A 30 -18.51 14.36 8.73
CA ASN A 30 -19.28 15.03 7.70
C ASN A 30 -18.65 14.71 6.34
N TRP A 31 -19.51 14.37 5.37
CA TRP A 31 -19.16 13.92 4.04
C TRP A 31 -18.26 14.95 3.34
N VAL A 32 -17.12 14.51 2.80
CA VAL A 32 -16.36 15.29 1.82
C VAL A 32 -17.20 15.30 0.55
N ASP A 33 -17.42 16.47 -0.04
CA ASP A 33 -18.12 16.58 -1.33
C ASP A 33 -17.51 15.62 -2.35
N ILE A 34 -18.35 14.78 -2.97
CA ILE A 34 -17.90 13.73 -3.90
C ILE A 34 -17.17 14.36 -5.09
N GLU A 35 -17.60 15.54 -5.54
CA GLU A 35 -16.95 16.28 -6.61
C GLU A 35 -15.53 16.69 -6.21
N THR A 36 -15.35 17.10 -4.95
CA THR A 36 -14.03 17.44 -4.39
C THR A 36 -13.14 16.19 -4.29
N LEU A 37 -13.70 15.05 -3.90
CA LEU A 37 -12.95 13.79 -3.78
C LEU A 37 -12.53 13.25 -5.15
N GLU A 38 -13.40 13.33 -6.15
CA GLU A 38 -13.11 12.96 -7.53
C GLU A 38 -11.99 13.83 -8.13
N ALA A 39 -12.09 15.15 -7.96
CA ALA A 39 -11.05 16.09 -8.41
C ALA A 39 -9.71 15.81 -7.72
N TYR A 40 -9.72 15.60 -6.41
CA TYR A 40 -8.51 15.25 -5.64
C TYR A 40 -7.89 13.93 -6.11
N SER A 41 -8.73 12.91 -6.34
CA SER A 41 -8.31 11.60 -6.83
C SER A 41 -7.64 11.70 -8.20
N PHE A 42 -8.23 12.46 -9.12
CA PHE A 42 -7.71 12.67 -10.47
C PHE A 42 -6.35 13.39 -10.48
N GLU A 43 -6.21 14.45 -9.70
CA GLU A 43 -4.95 15.20 -9.59
C GLU A 43 -3.84 14.33 -8.98
N LEU A 44 -4.16 13.54 -7.95
CA LEU A 44 -3.20 12.61 -7.36
C LEU A 44 -2.81 11.48 -8.31
N LYS A 45 -3.75 10.95 -9.11
CA LYS A 45 -3.42 9.95 -10.13
C LYS A 45 -2.43 10.51 -11.14
N THR A 46 -2.70 11.74 -11.60
CA THR A 46 -1.82 12.45 -12.53
C THR A 46 -0.42 12.67 -11.94
N LEU A 47 -0.34 13.07 -10.67
CA LEU A 47 0.92 13.25 -9.97
C LEU A 47 1.67 11.93 -9.77
N ALA A 48 0.97 10.88 -9.33
CA ALA A 48 1.56 9.55 -9.09
C ALA A 48 2.18 8.98 -10.37
N ILE A 49 1.46 9.02 -11.49
CA ILE A 49 1.95 8.56 -12.79
C ILE A 49 3.21 9.33 -13.20
N LYS A 50 3.23 10.66 -13.03
CA LYS A 50 4.42 11.48 -13.34
C LYS A 50 5.62 11.09 -12.48
N ILE A 51 5.43 10.88 -11.18
CA ILE A 51 6.49 10.46 -10.26
C ILE A 51 7.04 9.09 -10.68
N LEU A 52 6.16 8.13 -10.98
CA LEU A 52 6.54 6.79 -11.43
C LEU A 52 7.35 6.81 -12.72
N HIS A 53 6.95 7.62 -13.72
CA HIS A 53 7.73 7.81 -14.94
C HIS A 53 9.12 8.40 -14.68
N LEU A 54 9.23 9.37 -13.78
CA LEU A 54 10.52 9.95 -13.40
C LEU A 54 11.41 8.94 -12.66
N MET A 55 10.83 8.14 -11.77
CA MET A 55 11.50 7.04 -11.09
C MET A 55 12.02 6.00 -12.08
N ALA A 56 11.19 5.57 -13.03
CA ALA A 56 11.54 4.63 -14.08
C ALA A 56 12.70 5.13 -14.94
N LYS A 57 12.61 6.39 -15.38
CA LYS A 57 13.67 7.06 -16.15
C LYS A 57 14.99 7.14 -15.36
N ALA A 58 14.93 7.45 -14.07
CA ALA A 58 16.12 7.50 -13.21
C ALA A 58 16.77 6.13 -13.03
N LEU A 59 15.99 5.05 -13.07
CA LEU A 59 16.46 3.68 -12.99
C LEU A 59 16.90 3.10 -14.33
N GLY A 60 16.64 3.79 -15.44
CA GLY A 60 16.89 3.27 -16.79
C GLY A 60 15.92 2.16 -17.19
N MET A 61 14.69 2.19 -16.68
CA MET A 61 13.65 1.22 -17.01
C MET A 61 13.08 1.45 -18.42
N ASP A 62 12.72 0.36 -19.08
CA ASP A 62 12.02 0.38 -20.36
C ASP A 62 10.54 0.75 -20.17
N ALA A 63 9.93 1.34 -21.20
CA ALA A 63 8.52 1.76 -21.15
C ALA A 63 7.56 0.58 -20.88
N THR A 64 7.86 -0.60 -21.41
CA THR A 64 7.06 -1.83 -21.21
C THR A 64 7.01 -2.26 -19.74
N ASP A 65 8.04 -1.91 -18.95
CA ASP A 65 8.07 -2.25 -17.52
C ASP A 65 7.10 -1.38 -16.70
N MET A 66 6.60 -0.28 -17.29
CA MET A 66 5.66 0.65 -16.67
C MET A 66 4.19 0.34 -16.94
N GLU A 67 3.89 -0.51 -17.93
CA GLU A 67 2.51 -0.89 -18.30
C GLU A 67 1.71 -1.41 -17.09
N LEU A 68 2.37 -2.16 -16.20
CA LEU A 68 1.79 -2.67 -14.94
C LEU A 68 1.17 -1.58 -14.06
N PHE A 69 1.71 -0.36 -14.12
CA PHE A 69 1.26 0.79 -13.34
C PHE A 69 0.35 1.71 -14.12
N GLU A 70 0.44 1.79 -15.45
CA GLU A 70 -0.43 2.68 -16.24
C GLU A 70 -1.91 2.29 -16.15
N GLU A 71 -2.18 0.98 -16.11
CA GLU A 71 -3.51 0.40 -15.89
C GLU A 71 -3.79 0.06 -14.41
N GLY A 72 -3.00 0.64 -13.51
CA GLY A 72 -3.08 0.40 -12.07
C GLY A 72 -4.39 0.87 -11.42
N SER A 73 -4.65 0.37 -10.23
CA SER A 73 -5.79 0.79 -9.40
C SER A 73 -5.39 1.89 -8.40
N GLN A 74 -6.32 2.77 -8.09
CA GLN A 74 -6.15 3.81 -7.08
C GLN A 74 -7.13 3.57 -5.95
N SER A 75 -6.66 3.57 -4.70
CA SER A 75 -7.50 3.47 -3.52
C SER A 75 -7.21 4.61 -2.55
N MET A 76 -8.21 4.99 -1.75
CA MET A 76 -8.08 6.07 -0.77
C MET A 76 -8.50 5.57 0.60
N ARG A 77 -7.73 5.94 1.62
CA ARG A 77 -8.01 5.66 3.02
C ARG A 77 -8.07 6.95 3.81
N MET A 78 -9.27 7.30 4.26
CA MET A 78 -9.47 8.39 5.20
C MET A 78 -9.27 7.88 6.62
N ASN A 79 -8.31 8.47 7.34
CA ASN A 79 -7.99 8.11 8.71
C ASN A 79 -8.37 9.28 9.63
N TYR A 80 -9.10 8.95 10.68
CA TYR A 80 -9.43 9.86 11.78
C TYR A 80 -8.74 9.36 13.05
N TYR A 81 -7.94 10.21 13.67
CA TYR A 81 -7.18 9.92 14.87
C TYR A 81 -7.75 10.77 16.02
N PRO A 82 -8.56 10.20 16.91
CA PRO A 82 -9.09 10.94 18.06
C PRO A 82 -7.99 11.26 19.08
N PRO A 83 -8.21 12.24 19.97
CA PRO A 83 -7.39 12.39 21.16
C PRO A 83 -7.36 11.09 21.97
N CYS A 84 -6.16 10.64 22.33
CA CYS A 84 -5.94 9.41 23.08
C CYS A 84 -5.30 9.73 24.44
N PRO A 85 -5.89 9.29 25.56
CA PRO A 85 -5.34 9.55 26.89
C PRO A 85 -4.06 8.76 27.21
N GLN A 86 -3.76 7.71 26.44
CA GLN A 86 -2.55 6.87 26.60
C GLN A 86 -1.85 6.70 25.23
N PRO A 87 -1.32 7.79 24.65
CA PRO A 87 -0.77 7.78 23.30
C PRO A 87 0.44 6.85 23.13
N GLU A 88 1.15 6.54 24.21
CA GLU A 88 2.26 5.60 24.26
C GLU A 88 1.88 4.12 24.09
N LEU A 89 0.59 3.78 24.23
CA LEU A 89 0.09 2.40 24.12
C LEU A 89 -0.61 2.11 22.78
N VAL A 90 -0.71 3.10 21.88
CA VAL A 90 -1.45 2.98 20.62
C VAL A 90 -0.50 3.14 19.43
N ILE A 91 -0.41 2.10 18.61
CA ILE A 91 0.36 2.09 17.37
C ILE A 91 -0.61 2.30 16.20
N GLY A 92 -0.38 3.33 15.38
CA GLY A 92 -1.14 3.59 14.16
C GLY A 92 -0.70 2.71 12.98
N LEU A 93 -1.19 3.05 11.77
CA LEU A 93 -0.93 2.34 10.50
C LEU A 93 0.47 1.71 10.39
N ASN A 94 0.49 0.41 10.08
CA ASN A 94 1.71 -0.37 9.90
C ASN A 94 2.49 0.05 8.64
N PRO A 95 3.82 -0.14 8.63
CA PRO A 95 4.68 -0.02 7.45
C PRO A 95 4.17 -0.78 6.22
N HIS A 96 4.32 -0.19 5.03
CA HIS A 96 4.13 -0.91 3.75
C HIS A 96 4.86 -0.22 2.59
N THR A 97 5.47 -1.03 1.70
CA THR A 97 5.61 -0.87 0.22
C THR A 97 6.55 -1.95 -0.35
N ASP A 98 6.48 -2.17 -1.67
CA ASP A 98 6.98 -3.38 -2.30
C ASP A 98 8.22 -3.10 -3.18
N PRO A 99 9.46 -3.26 -2.69
CA PRO A 99 10.70 -3.07 -3.45
C PRO A 99 10.87 -4.01 -4.66
N ILE A 100 9.90 -4.89 -4.92
CA ILE A 100 9.96 -6.01 -5.86
C ILE A 100 10.27 -5.51 -7.28
N VAL A 101 9.53 -4.54 -7.79
CA VAL A 101 9.69 -4.05 -9.17
C VAL A 101 11.07 -3.43 -9.42
N THR A 102 11.56 -2.65 -8.46
CA THR A 102 12.88 -2.00 -8.59
C THR A 102 14.05 -2.94 -8.28
N ASN A 103 13.78 -4.25 -8.11
CA ASN A 103 14.77 -5.23 -7.69
C ASN A 103 15.55 -4.80 -6.42
N GLY A 104 14.87 -4.14 -5.48
CA GLY A 104 15.48 -3.71 -4.21
C GLY A 104 16.29 -2.40 -4.25
N ILE A 105 16.34 -1.70 -5.39
CA ILE A 105 17.06 -0.42 -5.51
C ILE A 105 16.36 0.64 -4.65
N TYR A 106 15.05 0.79 -4.80
CA TYR A 106 14.25 1.64 -3.92
C TYR A 106 13.74 0.83 -2.75
N ARG A 107 13.89 1.41 -1.56
CA ARG A 107 13.52 0.78 -0.30
C ARG A 107 12.19 1.33 0.16
N SER A 108 11.31 0.42 0.53
CA SER A 108 10.17 0.75 1.38
C SER A 108 10.69 1.08 2.78
N ILE A 109 10.21 2.21 3.33
CA ILE A 109 10.61 2.69 4.65
C ILE A 109 9.44 2.56 5.61
N GLU A 110 9.74 2.02 6.78
CA GLU A 110 8.79 1.93 7.87
C GLU A 110 8.34 3.31 8.33
N HIS A 111 7.03 3.50 8.39
CA HIS A 111 6.41 4.74 8.85
C HIS A 111 5.24 4.40 9.76
N ARG A 112 4.99 5.29 10.73
CA ARG A 112 3.91 5.15 11.72
C ARG A 112 3.18 6.47 11.92
N ALA A 113 1.90 6.39 12.27
CA ALA A 113 1.13 7.53 12.75
C ALA A 113 0.99 7.46 14.28
N THR A 114 1.39 8.52 14.98
CA THR A 114 1.19 8.65 16.43
C THR A 114 -0.07 9.45 16.74
N VAL A 115 -0.65 9.23 17.92
CA VAL A 115 -1.78 9.98 18.45
C VAL A 115 -1.32 10.91 19.58
N ASN A 116 -2.14 11.89 19.96
CA ASN A 116 -1.89 12.79 21.08
C ASN A 116 -3.15 12.93 21.94
N SER A 117 -3.05 13.48 23.15
CA SER A 117 -4.17 13.60 24.09
C SER A 117 -5.01 14.87 23.94
N GLU A 118 -4.60 15.81 23.08
CA GLU A 118 -5.18 17.16 23.03
C GLU A 118 -6.15 17.35 21.86
N LYS A 119 -5.77 16.92 20.66
CA LYS A 119 -6.47 17.26 19.42
C LYS A 119 -6.55 16.08 18.47
N GLU A 120 -7.70 15.98 17.82
CA GLU A 120 -7.91 15.08 16.71
C GLU A 120 -7.04 15.45 15.51
N ARG A 121 -6.69 14.43 14.73
CA ARG A 121 -6.03 14.58 13.43
C ARG A 121 -6.79 13.80 12.39
N VAL A 122 -6.90 14.36 11.19
CA VAL A 122 -7.45 13.67 10.02
C VAL A 122 -6.37 13.60 8.95
N SER A 123 -6.31 12.49 8.23
CA SER A 123 -5.46 12.37 7.04
C SER A 123 -6.15 11.54 5.98
N ILE A 124 -5.92 11.85 4.71
CA ILE A 124 -6.26 10.98 3.58
C ILE A 124 -4.97 10.43 2.99
N ALA A 125 -4.88 9.10 2.90
CA ALA A 125 -3.81 8.41 2.20
C ALA A 125 -4.35 7.89 0.88
N THR A 126 -3.64 8.13 -0.21
CA THR A 126 -4.00 7.64 -1.55
C THR A 126 -2.93 6.68 -2.01
N PHE A 127 -3.33 5.46 -2.34
CA PHE A 127 -2.45 4.39 -2.79
C PHE A 127 -2.63 4.20 -4.28
N TYR A 128 -1.51 4.03 -4.97
CA TYR A 128 -1.48 3.71 -6.39
C TYR A 128 -0.84 2.34 -6.54
N ASN A 129 -1.64 1.37 -6.98
CA ASN A 129 -1.28 -0.04 -7.00
C ASN A 129 -1.16 -0.55 -8.44
N PRO A 130 -0.33 -1.58 -8.67
CA PRO A 130 -0.33 -2.36 -9.90
C PRO A 130 -1.73 -2.86 -10.29
N LYS A 131 -1.89 -3.18 -11.58
CA LYS A 131 -3.08 -3.86 -12.09
C LYS A 131 -3.23 -5.25 -11.45
N LEU A 132 -4.43 -5.58 -10.95
CA LEU A 132 -4.68 -6.79 -10.14
C LEU A 132 -4.49 -8.11 -10.90
N ASP A 133 -4.82 -8.13 -12.20
CA ASP A 133 -4.67 -9.29 -13.09
C ASP A 133 -3.27 -9.38 -13.72
N GLY A 134 -2.33 -8.51 -13.31
CA GLY A 134 -0.96 -8.50 -13.77
C GLY A 134 -0.01 -9.31 -12.89
N ASP A 135 1.20 -9.52 -13.39
CA ASP A 135 2.31 -10.11 -12.65
C ASP A 135 3.29 -9.04 -12.20
N MET A 136 3.66 -9.06 -10.92
CA MET A 136 4.72 -8.22 -10.37
C MET A 136 5.99 -9.01 -10.12
N GLY A 137 7.13 -8.41 -10.42
CA GLY A 137 8.46 -8.98 -10.24
C GLY A 137 9.51 -7.91 -10.57
N PRO A 138 10.80 -8.20 -10.36
CA PRO A 138 11.86 -7.32 -10.83
C PRO A 138 11.64 -6.94 -12.30
N ALA A 139 11.69 -5.64 -12.58
CA ALA A 139 11.59 -5.13 -13.93
C ALA A 139 12.68 -5.77 -14.79
N PRO A 140 12.33 -6.41 -15.93
CA PRO A 140 13.30 -7.06 -16.81
C PRO A 140 14.51 -6.20 -17.15
N SER A 141 14.32 -4.91 -17.45
CA SER A 141 15.39 -3.94 -17.74
C SER A 141 16.38 -3.74 -16.57
N LEU A 142 15.95 -4.06 -15.34
CA LEU A 142 16.77 -3.91 -14.13
C LEU A 142 17.50 -5.21 -13.73
N VAL A 143 17.24 -6.33 -14.41
CA VAL A 143 17.91 -7.61 -14.13
C VAL A 143 19.05 -7.82 -15.11
N THR A 144 20.26 -7.98 -14.58
CA THR A 144 21.51 -8.15 -15.35
C THR A 144 22.37 -9.24 -14.73
N PRO A 145 23.40 -9.76 -15.42
CA PRO A 145 24.36 -10.67 -14.80
C PRO A 145 25.02 -10.09 -13.53
N GLU A 146 25.26 -8.78 -13.51
CA GLU A 146 25.86 -8.06 -12.37
C GLU A 146 24.85 -7.77 -11.25
N ARG A 147 23.55 -7.71 -11.60
CA ARG A 147 22.44 -7.51 -10.66
C ARG A 147 21.33 -8.52 -10.94
N PRO A 148 21.47 -9.77 -10.43
CA PRO A 148 20.46 -10.80 -10.61
C PRO A 148 19.14 -10.44 -9.91
N ALA A 149 18.06 -11.13 -10.29
CA ALA A 149 16.76 -10.97 -9.65
C ALA A 149 16.83 -11.37 -8.16
N LEU A 150 16.39 -10.48 -7.28
CA LEU A 150 16.33 -10.73 -5.83
C LEU A 150 14.95 -11.24 -5.39
N PHE A 151 13.92 -11.02 -6.19
CA PHE A 151 12.54 -11.33 -5.86
C PHE A 151 11.92 -12.23 -6.92
N LYS A 152 11.01 -13.11 -6.48
CA LYS A 152 10.19 -13.94 -7.36
C LYS A 152 9.17 -13.08 -8.10
N ARG A 153 8.77 -13.53 -9.29
CA ARG A 153 7.59 -13.01 -9.98
C ARG A 153 6.33 -13.68 -9.39
N ILE A 154 5.30 -12.89 -9.13
CA ILE A 154 4.04 -13.31 -8.49
C ILE A 154 2.88 -12.51 -9.08
N GLY A 155 1.69 -13.11 -9.17
CA GLY A 155 0.47 -12.38 -9.53
C GLY A 155 0.18 -11.29 -8.50
N VAL A 156 -0.27 -10.12 -8.96
CA VAL A 156 -0.60 -8.99 -8.06
C VAL A 156 -1.74 -9.36 -7.11
N ALA A 157 -2.75 -10.10 -7.59
CA ALA A 157 -3.82 -10.64 -6.75
C ALA A 157 -3.27 -11.54 -5.62
N ASP A 158 -2.44 -12.53 -5.97
CA ASP A 158 -1.81 -13.44 -4.99
C ASP A 158 -0.91 -12.69 -4.00
N TYR A 159 -0.24 -11.64 -4.47
CA TYR A 159 0.56 -10.77 -3.62
C TYR A 159 -0.30 -10.07 -2.56
N PHE A 160 -1.42 -9.47 -2.97
CA PHE A 160 -2.34 -8.80 -2.05
C PHE A 160 -3.04 -9.80 -1.11
N GLU A 161 -3.48 -10.95 -1.60
CA GLU A 161 -4.04 -12.01 -0.77
C GLU A 161 -3.03 -12.44 0.31
N GLY A 162 -1.77 -12.67 -0.07
CA GLY A 162 -0.69 -12.99 0.87
C GLY A 162 -0.38 -11.86 1.86
N LEU A 163 -0.52 -10.59 1.45
CA LEU A 163 -0.33 -9.44 2.33
C LEU A 163 -1.43 -9.34 3.39
N PHE A 164 -2.69 -9.61 3.02
CA PHE A 164 -3.84 -9.44 3.91
C PHE A 164 -4.14 -10.67 4.78
N THR A 165 -3.73 -11.88 4.36
CA THR A 165 -4.00 -13.13 5.10
C THR A 165 -2.91 -13.51 6.10
N ARG A 166 -1.75 -12.82 6.10
CA ARG A 166 -0.62 -13.20 6.95
C ARG A 166 -0.77 -12.79 8.41
N GLU A 167 -0.42 -13.71 9.30
CA GLU A 167 -0.35 -13.48 10.74
C GLU A 167 0.74 -12.44 11.11
N LEU A 168 0.45 -11.62 12.13
CA LEU A 168 1.32 -10.57 12.67
C LEU A 168 2.72 -11.04 13.12
N HIS A 169 2.91 -12.35 13.32
CA HIS A 169 4.16 -12.97 13.79
C HIS A 169 4.93 -13.74 12.70
N GLY A 170 4.50 -13.67 11.43
CA GLY A 170 5.19 -14.29 10.30
C GLY A 170 6.44 -13.53 9.82
N LYS A 171 7.24 -14.16 8.95
CA LYS A 171 8.33 -13.48 8.23
C LYS A 171 7.79 -12.25 7.47
N PRO A 172 8.54 -11.13 7.37
CA PRO A 172 8.12 -9.95 6.61
C PRO A 172 7.68 -10.35 5.20
N ASN A 173 6.61 -9.73 4.67
CA ASN A 173 6.03 -10.15 3.38
C ASN A 173 7.09 -10.25 2.27
N LEU A 174 8.00 -9.27 2.26
CA LEU A 174 9.12 -9.15 1.34
C LEU A 174 10.16 -10.26 1.46
N GLU A 175 10.38 -10.82 2.64
CA GLU A 175 11.34 -11.91 2.84
C GLU A 175 10.86 -13.20 2.17
N ALA A 176 9.55 -13.47 2.21
CA ALA A 176 8.98 -14.62 1.53
C ALA A 176 9.03 -14.51 0.00
N MET A 177 9.06 -13.28 -0.51
CA MET A 177 9.16 -13.00 -1.95
C MET A 177 10.59 -13.05 -2.46
N ARG A 178 11.60 -13.10 -1.58
CA ARG A 178 13.00 -13.23 -2.00
C ARG A 178 13.26 -14.59 -2.63
N ILE A 179 14.11 -14.59 -3.65
CA ILE A 179 14.71 -15.82 -4.17
C ILE A 179 15.74 -16.28 -3.15
N GLN A 180 15.59 -17.49 -2.61
CA GLN A 180 16.59 -18.09 -1.74
C GLN A 180 17.67 -18.70 -2.64
N ASN A 181 18.91 -18.24 -2.50
CA ASN A 181 20.04 -18.93 -3.11
C ASN A 181 20.30 -20.20 -2.28
N GLU A 182 20.30 -21.37 -2.93
CA GLU A 182 20.56 -22.66 -2.26
C GLU A 182 21.98 -22.76 -1.67
N ASP A 183 22.86 -21.78 -1.94
CA ASP A 183 24.27 -21.78 -1.54
C ASP A 183 24.53 -21.32 -0.09
N GLU A 184 23.55 -20.73 0.62
CA GLU A 184 23.75 -20.31 2.02
C GLU A 184 23.54 -21.42 3.07
N LYS A 185 23.18 -22.65 2.65
CA LYS A 185 23.05 -23.81 3.54
C LYS A 185 24.31 -24.69 3.64
N SER A 186 25.41 -24.27 3.03
CA SER A 186 26.62 -25.09 2.90
C SER A 186 27.89 -24.37 3.36
N ILE A 187 27.91 -23.81 4.56
CA ILE A 187 29.16 -23.49 5.30
C ILE A 187 28.97 -23.84 6.78
#